data_AF-A0A955KHT2-F1
#
_entry.id   AF-A0A955KHT2-F1
#
_cell.length_a   1.000
_cell.length_b   1.000
_cell.length_c   1.000
_cell.angle_alpha   90.00
_cell.angle_beta   90.00
_cell.angle_gamma   90.00
#
_symmetry.space_group_name_H-M   'P 1'
#
loop_
_entity.id
_entity.type
_entity.pdbx_description
1 polymer ?
#
loop_
_entity_poly.entity_id
_entity_poly.type
_entity_poly.pdbx_seq_one_letter_code
_entity_poly.pdbx_strand_id
1 'polypeptide(L)'
;MPPEKTAEEKLVELLKENHELLEQNNELLHKLHRHSVWSFVVRTVAFLILIGAPVAIYYYIIEPYFTSVSEAMQTFYIGLEEAPGWSQLVDVLKGKEK
;
A
#
# COMPACT_ATOMS: atom_id res chain seq x y z
N MET A 1 -2.02 -3.36 68.41
CA MET A 1 -2.78 -2.98 67.19
C MET A 1 -2.43 -1.54 66.89
N PRO A 2 -2.05 -1.18 65.65
CA PRO A 2 -1.94 0.22 65.28
C PRO A 2 -3.29 0.92 65.52
N PRO A 3 -3.31 2.22 65.85
CA PRO A 3 -4.54 2.95 66.12
C PRO A 3 -5.45 2.92 64.89
N GLU A 4 -6.75 2.72 65.12
CA GLU A 4 -7.78 2.75 64.09
C GLU A 4 -7.83 4.18 63.51
N LYS A 5 -7.49 4.34 62.23
CA LYS A 5 -7.53 5.62 61.52
C LYS A 5 -8.94 6.19 61.61
N THR A 6 -9.05 7.49 61.87
CA THR A 6 -10.35 8.18 61.91
C THR A 6 -11.01 8.16 60.52
N ALA A 7 -12.35 8.28 60.47
CA ALA A 7 -13.08 8.26 59.20
C ALA A 7 -12.59 9.35 58.21
N GLU A 8 -12.15 10.49 58.74
CA GLU A 8 -11.58 11.60 57.96
C GLU A 8 -10.22 11.23 57.35
N GLU A 9 -9.32 10.61 58.11
CA GLU A 9 -8.02 10.15 57.60
C GLU A 9 -8.18 9.12 56.48
N LYS A 10 -9.15 8.21 56.62
CA LYS A 10 -9.46 7.22 55.58
C LYS A 10 -10.05 7.84 54.32
N LEU A 11 -10.87 8.88 54.46
CA LEU A 11 -11.40 9.65 53.32
C LEU A 11 -10.29 10.40 52.57
N VAL A 12 -9.37 11.04 53.29
CA VAL A 12 -8.22 11.73 52.69
C VAL A 12 -7.32 10.75 51.93
N GLU A 13 -7.08 9.57 52.50
CA GLU A 13 -6.31 8.51 51.84
C GLU A 13 -6.96 8.03 50.54
N LEU A 14 -8.28 7.76 50.56
CA LEU A 14 -9.03 7.34 49.38
C LEU A 14 -9.11 8.41 48.28
N LEU A 15 -9.19 9.68 48.67
CA LEU A 15 -9.16 10.81 47.73
C LEU A 15 -7.80 10.95 47.07
N LYS A 16 -6.73 10.78 47.85
CA LYS A 16 -5.35 10.83 47.33
C LYS A 16 -5.09 9.68 46.35
N GLU A 17 -5.51 8.47 46.70
CA GLU A 17 -5.39 7.31 45.82
C GLU A 17 -6.21 7.48 44.53
N ASN A 18 -7.44 8.01 44.61
CA ASN A 18 -8.22 8.37 43.41
C ASN A 18 -7.50 9.39 42.52
N HIS A 19 -6.89 10.41 43.13
CA HIS A 19 -6.16 11.42 42.39
C HIS A 19 -4.96 10.83 41.63
N GLU A 20 -4.18 9.99 42.30
CA GLU A 20 -3.03 9.29 41.71
C GLU A 20 -3.46 8.35 40.56
N LEU A 21 -4.58 7.63 40.71
CA LEU A 21 -5.13 6.77 39.66
C LEU A 21 -5.65 7.54 38.44
N LEU A 22 -6.21 8.73 38.65
CA LEU A 22 -6.65 9.60 37.56
C LEU A 22 -5.48 10.17 36.78
N GLU A 23 -4.40 10.57 37.48
CA GLU A 23 -3.17 11.03 36.85
C GLU A 23 -2.53 9.94 35.98
N GLN A 24 -2.43 8.72 36.51
CA GLN A 24 -1.95 7.56 35.77
C GLN A 24 -2.83 7.23 34.56
N ASN A 25 -4.16 7.32 34.70
CA ASN A 25 -5.07 7.14 33.57
C ASN A 25 -4.83 8.17 32.46
N ASN A 26 -4.64 9.43 32.83
CA ASN A 26 -4.40 10.50 31.86
C ASN A 26 -3.10 10.28 31.07
N GLU A 27 -2.04 9.80 31.73
CA GLU A 27 -0.80 9.41 31.05
C GLU A 27 -1.01 8.27 30.05
N LEU A 28 -1.77 7.24 30.44
CA LEU A 28 -2.05 6.09 29.58
C LEU A 28 -2.88 6.50 28.37
N LEU A 29 -3.88 7.36 28.57
CA LEU A 29 -4.69 7.94 27.50
C LEU A 29 -3.84 8.70 26.48
N HIS A 30 -2.87 9.50 26.94
CA HIS A 30 -1.94 10.19 26.05
C HIS A 30 -1.08 9.22 25.23
N LYS A 31 -0.59 8.14 25.86
CA LYS A 31 0.22 7.12 25.18
C LYS A 31 -0.62 6.36 24.13
N LEU A 32 -1.86 5.99 24.47
CA LEU A 32 -2.78 5.30 23.58
C LEU A 32 -3.23 6.17 22.41
N HIS A 33 -3.56 7.44 22.66
CA HIS A 33 -4.02 8.35 21.62
C HIS A 33 -2.97 8.51 20.51
N ARG A 34 -1.71 8.73 20.89
CA ARG A 34 -0.61 8.82 19.91
C ARG A 34 -0.49 7.55 19.08
N HIS A 35 -0.55 6.37 19.70
CA HIS A 35 -0.47 5.11 18.97
C HIS A 35 -1.66 4.89 18.03
N SER A 36 -2.86 5.28 18.46
CA SER A 36 -4.06 5.19 17.63
C SER A 36 -3.97 6.06 16.38
N VAL A 37 -3.50 7.31 16.54
CA VAL A 37 -3.27 8.23 15.40
C VAL A 37 -2.22 7.66 14.46
N TRP A 38 -1.09 7.17 14.98
CA TRP A 38 -0.06 6.55 14.14
C TRP A 38 -0.56 5.29 13.42
N SER A 39 -1.31 4.44 14.10
CA SER A 39 -1.90 3.24 13.50
C SER A 39 -2.86 3.60 12.35
N PHE A 40 -3.69 4.63 12.54
CA PHE A 40 -4.59 5.13 11.51
C PHE A 40 -3.82 5.67 10.30
N VAL A 41 -2.80 6.51 10.52
CA VAL A 41 -2.00 7.09 9.44
C VAL A 41 -1.27 5.99 8.66
N VAL A 42 -0.60 5.06 9.34
CA VAL A 42 0.11 3.96 8.69
C VAL A 42 -0.84 3.10 7.86
N ARG A 43 -2.02 2.79 8.40
CA ARG A 43 -3.02 2.00 7.67
C ARG A 43 -3.54 2.73 6.43
N THR A 44 -3.84 4.02 6.55
CA THR A 44 -4.26 4.85 5.42
C THR A 44 -3.18 4.92 4.34
N VAL A 45 -1.92 5.16 4.72
CA VAL A 45 -0.78 5.18 3.79
C VAL A 45 -0.60 3.80 3.15
N ALA A 46 -0.72 2.72 3.91
CA ALA A 46 -0.62 1.36 3.37
C ALA A 46 -1.69 1.10 2.31
N PHE A 47 -2.94 1.53 2.52
CA PHE A 47 -3.99 1.41 1.51
C PHE A 47 -3.75 2.30 0.29
N LEU A 48 -3.26 3.53 0.49
CA LEU A 48 -2.89 4.42 -0.61
C LEU A 48 -1.78 3.81 -1.47
N ILE A 49 -0.79 3.17 -0.86
CA ILE A 49 0.27 2.46 -1.58
C ILE A 49 -0.30 1.22 -2.26
N LEU A 50 -1.13 0.43 -1.57
CA LEU A 50 -1.69 -0.80 -2.13
C LEU A 50 -2.51 -0.53 -3.41
N ILE A 51 -3.25 0.58 -3.45
CA ILE A 51 -4.08 0.96 -4.60
C ILE A 51 -3.28 1.81 -5.60
N GLY A 52 -2.50 2.78 -5.10
CA GLY A 52 -1.75 3.72 -5.92
C GLY A 52 -0.53 3.11 -6.59
N ALA A 53 0.15 2.14 -5.96
CA ALA A 53 1.34 1.53 -6.53
C ALA A 53 1.02 0.73 -7.81
N PRO A 54 -0.01 -0.15 -7.87
CA PRO A 54 -0.37 -0.82 -9.12
C PRO A 54 -0.72 0.16 -10.25
N VAL A 55 -1.45 1.24 -9.92
CA VAL A 55 -1.80 2.29 -10.90
C VAL A 55 -0.54 3.00 -11.40
N ALA A 56 0.36 3.40 -10.50
CA ALA A 56 1.63 4.02 -10.88
C ALA A 56 2.50 3.07 -11.71
N ILE A 57 2.61 1.80 -11.33
CA ILE A 57 3.36 0.79 -12.09
C ILE A 57 2.78 0.65 -13.50
N TYR A 58 1.45 0.62 -13.64
CA TYR A 58 0.81 0.49 -14.94
C TYR A 58 1.18 1.63 -15.90
N TYR A 59 1.00 2.88 -15.48
CA TYR A 59 1.26 4.04 -16.33
C TYR A 59 2.75 4.31 -16.55
N TYR A 60 3.59 4.17 -15.52
CA TYR A 60 5.00 4.57 -15.63
C TYR A 60 5.92 3.45 -16.13
N ILE A 61 5.57 2.19 -15.87
CA ILE A 61 6.42 1.05 -16.22
C ILE A 61 5.79 0.29 -17.38
N ILE A 62 4.55 -0.17 -17.23
CA ILE A 62 3.96 -1.13 -18.18
C ILE A 62 3.66 -0.49 -19.54
N GLU A 63 3.05 0.70 -19.57
CA GLU A 63 2.70 1.42 -20.80
C GLU A 63 3.88 1.62 -21.77
N PRO A 64 5.05 2.18 -21.37
CA PRO A 64 6.17 2.37 -22.30
C PRO A 64 6.76 1.04 -22.82
N TYR A 65 6.68 -0.05 -22.05
CA TYR A 65 7.08 -1.37 -22.55
C TYR A 65 6.14 -1.86 -23.67
N PHE A 66 4.83 -1.63 -23.55
CA PHE A 66 3.90 -2.01 -24.62
C PHE A 66 4.06 -1.16 -25.87
N THR A 67 4.29 0.14 -25.73
CA THR A 67 4.51 1.04 -26.87
C THR A 67 5.76 0.65 -27.65
N SER A 68 6.90 0.43 -26.97
CA SER A 68 8.15 0.03 -27.63
C SER A 68 8.05 -1.33 -28.32
N VAL A 69 7.35 -2.29 -27.73
CA VAL A 69 7.09 -3.60 -28.36
C VAL A 69 6.17 -3.45 -29.58
N SER A 70 5.13 -2.62 -29.49
CA SER A 70 4.21 -2.37 -30.61
C SER A 70 4.93 -1.72 -31.79
N GLU A 71 5.75 -0.70 -31.54
CA GLU A 71 6.56 -0.03 -32.57
C GLU A 71 7.55 -0.99 -33.23
N ALA A 72 8.23 -1.83 -32.44
CA ALA A 72 9.13 -2.85 -32.95
C ALA A 72 8.39 -3.87 -33.83
N MET A 73 7.19 -4.31 -33.43
CA MET A 73 6.36 -5.22 -34.22
C MET A 73 5.88 -4.55 -35.52
N GLN A 74 5.44 -3.30 -35.48
CA GLN A 74 5.04 -2.56 -36.68
C GLN A 74 6.20 -2.42 -37.66
N THR A 75 7.39 -2.04 -37.16
CA THR A 75 8.60 -1.95 -37.97
C THR A 75 8.97 -3.30 -38.59
N PHE A 76 8.82 -4.38 -37.83
CA PHE A 76 9.05 -5.73 -38.31
C PHE A 76 8.06 -6.15 -39.40
N TYR A 77 6.76 -5.86 -39.24
CA TYR A 77 5.75 -6.14 -40.27
C TYR A 77 5.98 -5.34 -41.55
N ILE A 78 6.29 -4.04 -41.43
CA ILE A 78 6.63 -3.18 -42.57
C ILE A 78 7.87 -3.73 -43.29
N GLY A 79 8.91 -4.11 -42.54
CA GLY A 79 10.12 -4.71 -43.11
C GLY A 79 9.87 -6.07 -43.79
N LEU A 80 8.92 -6.87 -43.30
CA LEU A 80 8.50 -8.11 -43.95
C LEU A 80 7.66 -7.87 -45.22
N GLU A 81 6.84 -6.83 -45.24
CA GLU A 81 6.01 -6.46 -46.38
C GLU A 81 6.85 -5.86 -47.52
N GLU A 82 7.86 -5.06 -47.17
CA GLU A 82 8.80 -4.45 -48.11
C GLU A 82 9.89 -5.42 -48.59
N ALA A 83 10.07 -6.58 -47.95
CA ALA A 83 11.08 -7.56 -48.33
C ALA A 83 10.73 -8.25 -49.68
N PRO A 84 11.49 -7.97 -50.77
CA PRO A 84 11.20 -8.55 -52.07
C PRO A 84 11.53 -10.04 -52.04
N GLY A 85 10.50 -10.88 -51.97
CA GLY A 85 10.60 -12.34 -51.94
C GLY A 85 9.75 -13.03 -50.87
N TRP A 86 9.33 -12.31 -49.82
CA TRP A 86 8.54 -12.92 -48.74
C TRP A 86 7.12 -13.33 -49.21
N SER A 87 6.45 -12.47 -49.99
CA SER A 87 5.18 -12.82 -50.65
C SER A 87 5.31 -14.06 -51.55
N GLN A 88 6.40 -14.15 -52.31
CA GLN A 88 6.65 -15.26 -53.23
C GLN A 88 6.87 -16.58 -52.49
N LEU A 89 7.52 -16.55 -51.32
CA LEU A 89 7.71 -17.72 -50.46
C LEU A 89 6.38 -18.19 -49.83
N VAL A 90 5.55 -17.26 -49.35
CA VAL A 90 4.22 -17.58 -48.80
C VAL A 90 3.30 -18.18 -49.86
N ASP A 91 3.32 -17.67 -51.08
CA ASP A 91 2.54 -18.19 -52.20
C ASP A 91 2.98 -19.60 -52.63
N VAL A 92 4.29 -19.88 -52.63
CA VAL A 92 4.83 -21.22 -52.91
C VAL A 92 4.47 -22.23 -51.81
N LEU A 93 4.46 -21.80 -50.53
CA LEU A 93 4.07 -22.65 -49.41
C LEU A 93 2.57 -22.99 -49.43
N LYS A 94 1.69 -21.99 -49.67
CA LYS A 94 0.25 -22.22 -49.83
C LYS A 94 -0.10 -23.04 -51.07
N GLY A 95 0.67 -22.90 -52.15
CA GLY A 95 0.50 -23.68 -53.37
C GLY A 95 0.88 -25.16 -53.24
N LYS A 96 1.69 -25.53 -52.23
CA LYS A 96 2.13 -26.91 -51.97
C LYS A 96 1.17 -27.73 -51.10
N GLU A 97 0.16 -27.11 -50.50
CA GLU A 97 -0.87 -27.78 -49.71
C GLU A 97 -2.12 -28.21 -50.51
N LYS A 98 -2.11 -28.09 -51.85
CA LYS A 98 -3.16 -28.63 -52.74
C LYS A 98 -2.70 -29.87 -53.49
#